data_AF-A0A0R2AHV2-F1
#
_entry.id   AF-A0A0R2AHV2-F1
#
_cell.length_a   1.000
_cell.length_b   1.000
_cell.length_c   1.000
_cell.angle_alpha   90.00
_cell.angle_beta   90.00
_cell.angle_gamma   90.00
#
_symmetry.space_group_name_H-M   'P 1'
#
loop_
_entity.id
_entity.type
_entity.pdbx_description
1 polymer ?
#
loop_
_entity_poly.entity_id
_entity_poly.type
_entity_poly.pdbx_seq_one_letter_code
_entity_poly.pdbx_strand_id
1 'polypeptide(L)' 'MATGVWILIVVIALIIGLVAGFFIARKYMENYLKNNPPINEDMLRTMMLQMGQKPSNKKLHQMMQAMQAQSKKGK' A
#
# COMPACT_ATOMS: atom_id res chain seq x y z
N MET A 1 -39.68 25.31 10.92
CA MET A 1 -38.24 25.56 10.76
C MET A 1 -37.52 24.21 10.62
N ALA A 2 -37.05 23.86 9.42
CA ALA A 2 -36.56 22.52 9.06
C ALA A 2 -35.07 22.29 9.38
N THR A 3 -34.53 22.97 10.40
CA THR A 3 -33.09 23.00 10.70
C THR A 3 -32.54 21.64 11.13
N GLY A 4 -33.32 20.85 11.88
CA GLY A 4 -32.91 19.51 12.32
C GLY A 4 -32.75 18.50 11.17
N VAL A 5 -33.61 18.57 10.15
CA VAL A 5 -33.55 17.68 8.98
C VAL A 5 -32.30 17.96 8.14
N TRP A 6 -31.94 19.23 7.98
CA TRP A 6 -30.71 19.62 7.28
C TRP A 6 -29.45 19.11 7.98
N ILE A 7 -29.39 19.21 9.31
CA ILE A 7 -28.25 18.71 10.09
C ILE A 7 -28.08 17.20 9.89
N LEU A 8 -29.17 16.43 9.93
CA LEU A 8 -29.14 14.98 9.72
C LEU A 8 -28.61 14.61 8.32
N ILE A 9 -29.08 15.30 7.28
CA ILE A 9 -28.64 15.06 5.89
C ILE A 9 -27.15 15.35 5.74
N VAL A 10 -26.66 16.46 6.31
CA VAL A 10 -25.24 16.83 6.26
C VAL A 10 -24.36 15.78 6.94
N VAL A 11 -24.79 15.25 8.10
CA VAL A 11 -24.05 14.20 8.81
C VAL A 11 -23.99 12.91 8.01
N ILE A 12 -25.10 12.48 7.41
CA ILE A 12 -25.13 11.27 6.57
C ILE A 12 -24.26 11.47 5.31
N ALA A 13 -24.32 12.63 4.67
CA ALA A 13 -23.48 12.95 3.52
C ALA A 13 -21.99 12.93 3.87
N LEU A 14 -21.62 13.41 5.06
CA LEU A 14 -20.24 13.34 5.56
C LEU A 14 -19.77 11.91 5.76
N ILE A 15 -20.60 11.06 6.38
CA ILE A 15 -20.27 9.64 6.60
C ILE A 15 -20.09 8.92 5.26
N ILE A 16 -21.00 9.13 4.32
CA ILE A 16 -20.90 8.54 2.97
C ILE A 16 -19.65 9.04 2.25
N GLY A 17 -19.34 10.34 2.33
CA GLY A 17 -18.15 10.92 1.73
C GLY A 17 -16.85 10.34 2.31
N LEU A 18 -16.78 10.15 3.63
CA LEU A 18 -15.62 9.54 4.28
C LEU A 18 -15.44 8.07 3.91
N VAL A 19 -16.53 7.29 3.91
CA VAL A 19 -16.48 5.86 3.54
C VAL A 19 -16.08 5.73 2.06
N ALA A 20 -16.72 6.46 1.16
CA ALA A 20 -16.40 6.44 -0.26
C ALA A 20 -14.96 6.91 -0.51
N GLY A 21 -14.53 8.00 0.12
CA GLY A 21 -13.17 8.53 0.03
C GLY A 21 -12.12 7.52 0.50
N PHE A 22 -12.35 6.84 1.62
CA PHE A 22 -11.44 5.82 2.15
C PHE A 22 -11.27 4.64 1.19
N PHE A 23 -12.38 4.12 0.63
CA PHE A 23 -12.32 3.01 -0.32
C PHE A 23 -11.61 3.38 -1.63
N ILE A 24 -11.87 4.58 -2.16
CA ILE A 24 -11.21 5.08 -3.37
C ILE A 24 -9.71 5.27 -3.12
N ALA A 25 -9.33 5.93 -2.02
CA ALA A 25 -7.94 6.15 -1.66
C ALA A 25 -7.20 4.82 -1.45
N ARG A 26 -7.83 3.83 -0.81
CA ARG A 26 -7.28 2.49 -0.63
C ARG A 26 -7.02 1.80 -1.97
N LYS A 27 -7.98 1.82 -2.89
CA LYS A 27 -7.83 1.22 -4.22
C LYS A 27 -6.77 1.93 -5.06
N TYR A 28 -6.69 3.26 -4.95
CA TYR A 28 -5.66 4.06 -5.62
C TYR A 28 -4.26 3.71 -5.12
N MET A 29 -4.06 3.61 -3.80
CA MET A 29 -2.79 3.20 -3.21
C MET A 29 -2.38 1.79 -3.65
N GLU A 30 -3.33 0.85 -3.68
CA GLU A 30 -3.03 -0.52 -4.13
C GLU A 30 -2.57 -0.54 -5.60
N ASN A 31 -3.20 0.25 -6.47
CA ASN A 31 -2.80 0.38 -7.86
C ASN A 31 -1.45 1.08 -8.01
N TYR A 32 -1.18 2.11 -7.21
CA TYR A 32 0.12 2.79 -7.21
C TYR A 32 1.27 1.82 -6.86
N LEU A 33 1.11 1.03 -5.79
CA LEU A 33 2.11 0.05 -5.37
C LEU A 33 2.27 -1.12 -6.35
N LYS A 34 1.24 -1.47 -7.13
CA LYS A 34 1.35 -2.45 -8.22
C LYS A 34 2.17 -1.92 -9.40
N ASN A 35 1.93 -0.66 -9.76
CA ASN A 35 2.55 -0.04 -10.94
C ASN A 35 4.00 0.37 -10.67
N ASN A 36 4.35 0.67 -9.42
CA ASN A 36 5.72 0.93 -9.00
C ASN A 36 6.07 0.01 -7.80
N PRO A 37 6.54 -1.23 -8.04
CA PRO A 37 6.73 -2.21 -6.99
C PRO A 37 7.69 -1.66 -5.92
N PRO A 38 7.36 -1.80 -4.63
CA PRO A 38 8.11 -1.16 -3.54
C PRO A 38 9.54 -1.68 -3.36
N ILE A 39 9.90 -2.78 -4.03
CA ILE A 39 11.18 -3.48 -3.85
C ILE A 39 11.75 -3.83 -5.22
N ASN A 40 12.86 -3.20 -5.58
CA ASN A 40 13.70 -3.55 -6.73
C ASN A 40 14.99 -4.28 -6.26
N GLU A 41 15.72 -4.86 -7.21
CA GLU A 41 16.96 -5.60 -6.92
C GLU A 41 18.04 -4.72 -6.27
N ASP A 42 18.12 -3.45 -6.67
CA ASP A 42 19.07 -2.49 -6.13
C ASP A 42 18.76 -2.09 -4.68
N MET A 43 17.48 -1.91 -4.30
CA MET A 43 17.10 -1.70 -2.90
C MET A 43 17.43 -2.92 -2.05
N LEU A 44 17.16 -4.13 -2.53
CA LEU A 44 17.51 -5.36 -1.79
C LEU A 44 19.01 -5.54 -1.65
N ARG A 45 19.78 -5.21 -2.70
CA ARG A 45 21.23 -5.21 -2.66
C ARG A 45 21.74 -4.21 -1.62
N THR A 46 21.22 -2.99 -1.63
CA THR A 46 21.56 -1.94 -0.68
C THR A 46 21.17 -2.33 0.75
N MET A 47 20.00 -2.93 0.94
CA MET A 47 19.53 -3.44 2.23
C MET A 47 20.45 -4.55 2.77
N MET A 48 20.85 -5.52 1.92
CA MET A 48 21.81 -6.55 2.31
C MET A 48 23.18 -5.97 2.67
N LEU A 49 23.66 -4.99 1.89
CA LEU A 49 24.91 -4.29 2.17
C LEU A 49 24.86 -3.52 3.49
N GLN A 50 23.73 -2.85 3.79
CA GLN A 50 23.50 -2.18 5.08
C GLN A 50 23.51 -3.17 6.26
N MET A 51 23.06 -4.41 6.04
CA MET A 51 23.12 -5.49 7.04
C MET A 51 24.49 -6.17 7.13
N GLY A 52 25.53 -5.66 6.44
CA GLY A 52 26.86 -6.27 6.42
C GLY A 52 26.94 -7.60 5.68
N GLN A 53 25.87 -8.01 4.98
CA GLN A 53 25.85 -9.23 4.19
C GLN A 53 26.37 -8.95 2.78
N LYS A 54 27.37 -9.70 2.33
CA LYS A 54 27.77 -9.67 0.91
C LYS A 54 26.64 -10.24 0.05
N PRO A 55 26.00 -9.44 -0.82
CA PRO A 55 24.92 -9.92 -1.66
C PRO A 55 25.49 -10.88 -2.70
N SER A 56 25.07 -12.15 -2.65
CA SER A 56 25.28 -13.10 -3.75
C SER A 56 24.06 -13.02 -4.68
N ASN A 57 24.27 -12.95 -6.00
CA ASN A 57 23.20 -12.84 -6.99
C ASN A 57 22.08 -13.90 -6.80
N LYS A 58 22.45 -15.11 -6.37
CA LYS A 58 21.49 -16.19 -6.07
C LYS A 58 20.63 -15.88 -4.85
N LYS A 59 21.24 -15.40 -3.75
CA LYS A 59 20.52 -15.02 -2.52
C LYS A 59 19.64 -13.79 -2.75
N LEU A 60 20.13 -12.82 -3.53
CA LEU A 60 19.36 -11.65 -3.94
C LEU A 60 18.07 -12.08 -4.65
N HIS A 61 18.20 -12.92 -5.67
CA HIS A 61 17.05 -13.40 -6.44
C HIS A 61 16.07 -14.22 -5.59
N GLN A 62 16.57 -15.09 -4.71
CA GLN A 62 15.76 -15.86 -3.77
C GLN A 62 14.99 -14.96 -2.78
N MET A 63 15.65 -13.94 -2.23
CA MET A 63 15.00 -12.95 -1.36
C MET A 63 13.98 -12.11 -2.12
N MET A 64 14.27 -11.71 -3.36
CA MET A 64 13.36 -10.92 -4.19
C MET A 64 12.08 -11.70 -4.49
N GLN A 65 12.18 -13.01 -4.78
CA GLN A 65 11.02 -13.89 -4.94
C GLN A 65 10.23 -14.08 -3.62
N ALA A 66 10.91 -14.27 -2.49
CA ALA A 66 10.26 -14.42 -1.19
C ALA A 66 9.50 -13.15 -0.75
N MET A 67 10.10 -11.97 -1.00
CA MET A 67 9.51 -10.66 -0.73
C MET A 67 8.29 -10.39 -1.61
N GLN A 68 8.36 -10.73 -2.90
CA GLN A 68 7.21 -10.63 -3.81
C GLN A 68 6.07 -11.57 -3.39
N ALA A 69 6.39 -12.79 -2.95
CA ALA A 69 5.41 -13.74 -2.45
C ALA A 69 4.71 -13.25 -1.17
N GLN A 70 5.44 -12.62 -0.24
CA GLN A 70 4.86 -12.00 0.95
C GLN A 70 4.01 -10.77 0.63
N SER A 71 4.46 -9.93 -0.29
CA SER A 71 3.72 -8.73 -0.74
C SER A 71 2.40 -9.09 -1.41
N LYS A 72 2.32 -10.24 -2.10
CA LYS A 72 1.06 -10.78 -2.64
C LYS A 72 0.14 -11.37 -1.58
N LYS A 73 0.68 -11.86 -0.46
CA LYS A 73 -0.08 -12.53 0.62
C LYS A 73 -0.69 -11.55 1.63
N GLY A 74 -0.25 -10.27 1.62
CA GLY A 74 -0.83 -9.19 2.43
C GLY A 74 -2.05 -8.49 1.83
N LYS A 75 -2.65 -9.06 0.76
CA LYS A 75 -3.92 -8.60 0.20
C LYS A 75 -5.08 -9.40 0.76
#